data_AF-A0A1C6CLG5-F1
#
_entry.id   AF-A0A1C6CLG5-F1
#
_cell.length_a   1.000
_cell.length_b   1.000
_cell.length_c   1.000
_cell.angle_alpha   90.00
_cell.angle_beta   90.00
_cell.angle_gamma   90.00
#
_symmetry.space_group_name_H-M   'P 1'
#
loop_
_entity.id
_entity.type
_entity.pdbx_description
1 polymer ?
#
loop_
_entity_poly.entity_id
_entity_poly.type
_entity_poly.pdbx_seq_one_letter_code
_entity_poly.pdbx_strand_id
1 'polypeptide(L)'
;MGVVRAEMPASFEPEALKAQAVAARTYTLYKMQTGGNHGDTADICTDSTCCQAYISEENARNNWGENADAYEEKIETAVRETDGETILYGGVPILAVFHSCSAGQTRSSGQVWVSDLPYLQAVSSPEPADSIPNYYSRVEFTAEEFREKVLASYPEADLSGDISGWLQNAVTDTAGSVESVDVGGVSMKGSTLRSVLGLRSACFEWEAADGKLVFFVTGYGHGVGMSQYGANQMAKEGADYRTILTHYYTGVTVEPYTTAAMG
;
A
#
# COMPACT_ATOMS: atom_id res chain seq x y z
N MET A 1 -2.31 18.15 -3.77
CA MET A 1 -2.54 18.61 -2.38
C MET A 1 -3.33 17.60 -1.56
N GLY A 2 -4.66 17.47 -1.73
CA GLY A 2 -5.49 16.65 -0.83
C GLY A 2 -5.13 15.16 -0.70
N VAL A 3 -4.53 14.55 -1.73
CA VAL A 3 -4.00 13.18 -1.65
C VAL A 3 -2.78 13.10 -0.74
N VAL A 4 -1.81 14.02 -0.89
CA VAL A 4 -0.60 14.03 -0.05
C VAL A 4 -0.97 14.28 1.42
N ARG A 5 -1.95 15.15 1.68
CA ARG A 5 -2.48 15.39 3.03
C ARG A 5 -3.08 14.14 3.68
N ALA A 6 -3.69 13.27 2.88
CA ALA A 6 -4.41 12.09 3.35
C ALA A 6 -3.53 10.84 3.47
N GLU A 7 -2.55 10.70 2.58
CA GLU A 7 -1.80 9.46 2.40
C GLU A 7 -0.54 9.40 3.25
N MET A 8 0.16 10.53 3.46
CA MET A 8 1.45 10.55 4.13
C MET A 8 1.43 11.50 5.34
N PRO A 9 1.98 11.11 6.51
CA PRO A 9 2.08 12.01 7.65
C PRO A 9 2.87 13.26 7.29
N ALA A 10 2.31 14.45 7.55
CA ALA A 10 2.95 15.72 7.21
C ALA A 10 4.30 15.96 7.95
N SER A 11 4.53 15.22 9.02
CA SER A 11 5.81 15.21 9.75
C SER A 11 6.95 14.54 8.98
N PHE A 12 6.67 13.73 7.95
CA PHE A 12 7.69 13.02 7.16
C PHE A 12 8.62 13.99 6.43
N GLU A 13 9.83 13.52 6.10
CA GLU A 13 10.85 14.32 5.45
C GLU A 13 10.37 14.94 4.12
N PRO A 14 10.82 16.16 3.77
CA PRO A 14 10.42 16.82 2.53
C PRO A 14 10.59 15.97 1.28
N GLU A 15 11.70 15.24 1.16
CA GLU A 15 11.97 14.37 0.00
C GLU A 15 11.01 13.18 -0.10
N ALA A 16 10.52 12.66 1.04
CA ALA A 16 9.47 11.63 1.04
C ALA A 16 8.12 12.21 0.60
N LEU A 17 7.76 13.42 1.06
CA LEU A 17 6.55 14.12 0.61
C LEU A 17 6.58 14.43 -0.89
N LYS A 18 7.75 14.81 -1.42
CA LYS A 18 7.98 14.98 -2.86
C LYS A 18 7.79 13.68 -3.63
N ALA A 19 8.36 12.58 -3.15
CA ALA A 19 8.17 11.26 -3.76
C ALA A 19 6.68 10.87 -3.79
N GLN A 20 5.95 11.10 -2.69
CA GLN A 20 4.51 10.88 -2.61
C GLN A 20 3.72 11.76 -3.59
N ALA A 21 4.08 13.04 -3.74
CA ALA A 21 3.43 13.94 -4.68
C ALA A 21 3.57 13.45 -6.13
N VAL A 22 4.78 13.05 -6.52
CA VAL A 22 5.08 12.53 -7.86
C VAL A 22 4.38 11.19 -8.12
N ALA A 23 4.41 10.27 -7.16
CA ALA A 23 3.69 8.99 -7.25
C ALA A 23 2.16 9.20 -7.39
N ALA A 24 1.57 10.07 -6.56
CA ALA A 24 0.15 10.38 -6.60
C ALA A 24 -0.27 10.99 -7.95
N ARG A 25 0.52 11.94 -8.47
CA ARG A 25 0.29 12.55 -9.80
C ARG A 25 0.37 11.50 -10.91
N THR A 26 1.39 10.65 -10.87
CA THR A 26 1.59 9.60 -11.88
C THR A 26 0.46 8.58 -11.87
N TYR A 27 0.02 8.14 -10.69
CA TYR A 27 -1.11 7.23 -10.56
C TYR A 27 -2.39 7.82 -11.15
N THR A 28 -2.65 9.11 -10.91
CA THR A 28 -3.79 9.82 -11.51
C THR A 28 -3.70 9.80 -13.03
N LEU A 29 -2.54 10.15 -13.60
CA LEU A 29 -2.32 10.13 -15.05
C LEU A 29 -2.49 8.73 -15.65
N TYR A 30 -1.98 7.70 -14.98
CA TYR A 30 -2.15 6.31 -15.39
C TYR A 30 -3.65 5.95 -15.47
N LYS A 31 -4.42 6.27 -14.43
CA LYS A 31 -5.87 5.98 -14.39
C LYS A 31 -6.65 6.73 -15.47
N MET A 32 -6.32 7.99 -15.73
CA MET A 32 -6.92 8.76 -16.83
C MET A 32 -6.66 8.13 -18.21
N GLN A 33 -5.48 7.52 -18.41
CA GLN A 33 -5.13 6.90 -19.70
C GLN A 33 -5.73 5.50 -19.87
N THR A 34 -5.81 4.70 -18.81
CA THR A 34 -6.29 3.32 -18.90
C THR A 34 -7.81 3.20 -18.73
N GLY A 35 -8.50 4.31 -18.48
CA GLY A 35 -9.90 4.32 -18.04
C GLY A 35 -9.99 3.99 -16.55
N GLY A 36 -10.57 4.90 -15.76
CA GLY A 36 -10.84 4.66 -14.35
C GLY A 36 -11.88 3.55 -14.14
N ASN A 37 -11.92 2.97 -12.94
CA ASN A 37 -12.94 1.97 -12.56
C ASN A 37 -14.33 2.60 -12.28
N HIS A 38 -14.55 3.86 -12.64
CA HIS A 38 -15.69 4.69 -12.19
C HIS A 38 -16.61 5.18 -13.32
N GLY A 39 -16.44 4.69 -14.56
CA GLY A 39 -17.20 5.15 -15.71
C GLY A 39 -16.97 6.65 -16.01
N ASP A 40 -17.88 7.28 -16.77
CA ASP A 40 -17.71 8.64 -17.32
C ASP A 40 -17.80 9.79 -16.30
N THR A 41 -17.80 9.51 -14.99
CA THR A 41 -18.09 10.53 -13.95
C THR A 41 -16.90 10.92 -13.06
N ALA A 42 -15.83 10.12 -13.02
CA ALA A 42 -14.59 10.45 -12.32
C ALA A 42 -13.43 9.52 -12.75
N ASP A 43 -12.20 10.03 -12.82
CA ASP A 43 -11.02 9.21 -13.12
C ASP A 43 -10.41 8.55 -11.86
N ILE A 44 -10.72 9.08 -10.67
CA ILE A 44 -10.25 8.64 -9.35
C ILE A 44 -11.32 8.87 -8.28
N CYS A 45 -11.36 8.05 -7.22
CA CYS A 45 -12.18 8.28 -6.04
C CYS A 45 -11.35 8.49 -4.77
N THR A 46 -11.96 9.04 -3.73
CA THR A 46 -11.32 9.36 -2.45
C THR A 46 -11.25 8.15 -1.49
N ASP A 47 -11.65 6.98 -1.96
CA ASP A 47 -11.60 5.73 -1.20
C ASP A 47 -10.22 5.09 -1.36
N SER A 48 -9.45 5.05 -0.27
CA SER A 48 -8.13 4.41 -0.21
C SER A 48 -8.14 2.91 -0.57
N THR A 49 -9.30 2.25 -0.51
CA THR A 49 -9.45 0.85 -0.91
C THR A 49 -9.66 0.70 -2.42
N CYS A 50 -9.95 1.78 -3.14
CA CYS A 50 -10.27 1.79 -4.57
C CYS A 50 -9.29 2.63 -5.42
N CYS A 51 -8.89 3.81 -4.95
CA CYS A 51 -8.01 4.73 -5.69
C CYS A 51 -6.93 5.35 -4.80
N GLN A 52 -7.24 6.47 -4.12
CA GLN A 52 -6.32 7.18 -3.23
C GLN A 52 -7.13 7.87 -2.13
N ALA A 53 -6.59 7.94 -0.92
CA ALA A 53 -7.15 8.73 0.16
C ALA A 53 -7.14 10.22 -0.22
N TYR A 54 -8.17 10.94 0.21
CA TYR A 54 -8.26 12.38 0.07
C TYR A 54 -8.88 12.96 1.33
N ILE A 55 -8.28 14.04 1.85
CA ILE A 55 -8.87 14.84 2.92
C ILE A 55 -8.89 16.31 2.52
N SER A 56 -9.95 17.01 2.92
CA SER A 56 -10.02 18.46 2.76
C SER A 56 -8.94 19.14 3.61
N GLU A 57 -8.55 20.35 3.21
CA GLU A 57 -7.61 21.16 3.98
C GLU A 57 -8.09 21.39 5.41
N GLU A 58 -9.36 21.75 5.57
CA GLU A 58 -9.98 21.97 6.89
C GLU A 58 -9.80 20.75 7.81
N ASN A 59 -10.09 19.54 7.31
CA ASN A 59 -9.93 18.32 8.10
C ASN A 59 -8.45 18.01 8.38
N ALA A 60 -7.56 18.27 7.41
CA ALA A 60 -6.13 18.08 7.59
C ALA A 60 -5.57 19.02 8.69
N ARG A 61 -5.91 20.30 8.62
CA ARG A 61 -5.49 21.31 9.60
C ARG A 61 -6.04 20.99 10.99
N ASN A 62 -7.29 20.55 11.10
CA ASN A 62 -7.86 20.08 12.37
C ASN A 62 -7.08 18.91 12.97
N ASN A 63 -6.65 17.94 12.15
CA ASN A 63 -5.84 16.81 12.62
C ASN A 63 -4.42 17.21 13.05
N TRP A 64 -3.85 18.24 12.41
CA TRP A 64 -2.49 18.71 12.70
C TRP A 64 -2.41 19.67 13.89
N GLY A 65 -3.54 20.27 14.29
CA GLY A 65 -3.63 21.18 15.41
C GLY A 65 -2.68 22.36 15.27
N GLU A 66 -1.85 22.61 16.28
CA GLU A 66 -0.93 23.75 16.31
C GLU A 66 0.13 23.73 15.19
N ASN A 67 0.40 22.56 14.58
CA ASN A 67 1.37 22.45 13.48
C ASN A 67 0.74 22.68 12.11
N ALA A 68 -0.56 23.01 12.04
CA ALA A 68 -1.32 23.05 10.80
C ALA A 68 -0.66 23.91 9.71
N ASP A 69 -0.24 25.13 10.05
CA ASP A 69 0.33 26.07 9.08
C ASP A 69 1.68 25.57 8.53
N ALA A 70 2.56 25.09 9.43
CA ALA A 70 3.88 24.58 9.05
C ALA A 70 3.78 23.31 8.19
N TYR A 71 2.84 22.41 8.51
CA TYR A 71 2.61 21.19 7.75
C TYR A 71 1.94 21.46 6.40
N GLU A 72 1.03 22.42 6.34
CA GLU A 72 0.42 22.84 5.08
C GLU A 72 1.49 23.43 4.14
N GLU A 73 2.31 24.37 4.61
CA GLU A 73 3.38 24.98 3.82
C GLU A 73 4.39 23.93 3.31
N LYS A 74 4.73 22.96 4.16
CA LYS A 74 5.65 21.86 3.80
C LYS A 74 5.08 21.00 2.68
N ILE A 75 3.80 20.65 2.73
CA ILE A 75 3.14 19.86 1.68
C ILE A 75 2.99 20.69 0.39
N GLU A 76 2.60 21.96 0.50
CA GLU A 76 2.52 22.86 -0.66
C GLU A 76 3.86 22.98 -1.36
N THR A 77 4.93 23.16 -0.58
CA THR A 77 6.30 23.23 -1.10
C THR A 77 6.68 21.94 -1.82
N ALA A 78 6.44 20.77 -1.22
CA ALA A 78 6.74 19.49 -1.86
C ALA A 78 5.99 19.29 -3.20
N VAL A 79 4.72 19.69 -3.26
CA VAL A 79 3.91 19.59 -4.49
C VAL A 79 4.39 20.58 -5.54
N ARG A 80 4.70 21.82 -5.15
CA ARG A 80 5.18 22.88 -6.05
C ARG A 80 6.56 22.57 -6.61
N GLU A 81 7.48 22.08 -5.78
CA GLU A 81 8.85 21.76 -6.21
C GLU A 81 8.93 20.51 -7.11
N THR A 82 7.85 19.71 -7.14
CA THR A 82 7.72 18.55 -8.03
C THR A 82 6.65 18.77 -9.09
N ASP A 83 6.32 20.02 -9.40
CA ASP A 83 5.27 20.32 -10.37
C ASP A 83 5.60 19.72 -11.75
N GLY A 84 4.59 19.11 -12.37
CA GLY A 84 4.73 18.40 -13.65
C GLY A 84 5.52 17.08 -13.62
N GLU A 85 6.34 16.80 -12.60
CA GLU A 85 7.16 15.59 -12.51
C GLU A 85 6.30 14.32 -12.35
N THR A 86 6.67 13.28 -13.07
CA THR A 86 5.98 11.98 -13.14
C THR A 86 6.97 10.82 -13.17
N ILE A 87 6.48 9.60 -12.96
CA ILE A 87 7.27 8.36 -13.02
C ILE A 87 6.91 7.63 -14.30
N LEU A 88 7.89 7.46 -15.19
CA LEU A 88 7.67 6.90 -16.53
C LEU A 88 8.43 5.60 -16.71
N TYR A 89 7.83 4.65 -17.43
CA TYR A 89 8.52 3.46 -17.93
C TYR A 89 8.33 3.40 -19.45
N GLY A 90 9.43 3.51 -20.19
CA GLY A 90 9.36 3.64 -21.65
C GLY A 90 8.61 4.89 -22.13
N GLY A 91 8.65 5.98 -21.35
CA GLY A 91 7.96 7.24 -21.67
C GLY A 91 6.47 7.28 -21.32
N VAL A 92 5.90 6.21 -20.76
CA VAL A 92 4.50 6.12 -20.38
C VAL A 92 4.37 6.18 -18.84
N PRO A 93 3.40 6.94 -18.29
CA PRO A 93 3.13 6.93 -16.84
C PRO A 93 2.90 5.53 -16.31
N ILE A 94 3.52 5.19 -15.18
CA ILE A 94 3.38 3.86 -14.57
C ILE A 94 2.17 3.76 -13.64
N LEU A 95 1.77 2.54 -13.31
CA LEU A 95 0.91 2.29 -12.15
C LEU A 95 1.70 2.53 -10.85
N ALA A 96 1.79 3.79 -10.42
CA ALA A 96 2.56 4.24 -9.25
C ALA A 96 1.82 3.97 -7.92
N VAL A 97 1.61 2.70 -7.60
CA VAL A 97 1.03 2.27 -6.31
C VAL A 97 2.01 2.44 -5.15
N PHE A 98 1.48 2.71 -3.96
CA PHE A 98 2.23 2.90 -2.74
C PHE A 98 1.44 2.39 -1.54
N HIS A 99 2.13 2.12 -0.44
CA HIS A 99 1.52 1.59 0.78
C HIS A 99 2.26 2.10 2.03
N SER A 100 1.66 1.91 3.21
CA SER A 100 2.19 2.50 4.44
C SER A 100 3.59 1.99 4.80
N CYS A 101 3.74 0.70 5.06
CA CYS A 101 5.04 0.11 5.39
C CYS A 101 5.17 -1.34 4.94
N SER A 102 6.38 -1.69 4.52
CA SER A 102 6.76 -3.04 4.15
C SER A 102 7.20 -3.87 5.36
N ALA A 103 7.23 -5.18 5.19
CA ALA A 103 7.84 -6.10 6.15
C ALA A 103 9.29 -6.37 5.69
N GLY A 104 10.14 -5.34 5.68
CA GLY A 104 11.55 -5.40 5.26
C GLY A 104 11.78 -5.39 3.74
N GLN A 105 10.79 -5.81 2.93
CA GLN A 105 10.83 -5.68 1.48
C GLN A 105 9.43 -5.48 0.88
N THR A 106 9.40 -4.87 -0.31
CA THR A 106 8.23 -4.80 -1.18
C THR A 106 8.04 -6.12 -1.92
N ARG A 107 6.90 -6.28 -2.58
CA ARG A 107 6.52 -7.48 -3.33
C ARG A 107 6.33 -7.13 -4.79
N SER A 108 6.57 -8.09 -5.67
CA SER A 108 6.26 -7.90 -7.08
C SER A 108 4.74 -7.84 -7.29
N SER A 109 4.30 -7.11 -8.31
CA SER A 109 2.87 -7.02 -8.61
C SER A 109 2.29 -8.38 -9.01
N GLY A 110 3.06 -9.28 -9.62
CA GLY A 110 2.61 -10.64 -9.99
C GLY A 110 2.37 -11.56 -8.78
N GLN A 111 3.06 -11.35 -7.67
CA GLN A 111 2.80 -12.08 -6.42
C GLN A 111 1.46 -11.64 -5.81
N VAL A 112 1.23 -10.32 -5.75
CA VAL A 112 0.05 -9.76 -5.06
C VAL A 112 -1.19 -9.75 -5.95
N TRP A 113 -1.04 -9.40 -7.22
CA TRP A 113 -2.11 -9.26 -8.22
C TRP A 113 -1.93 -10.24 -9.39
N VAL A 114 -2.73 -10.11 -10.45
CA VAL A 114 -2.66 -11.01 -11.62
C VAL A 114 -1.58 -10.57 -12.61
N SER A 115 -1.35 -9.27 -12.73
CA SER A 115 -0.41 -8.70 -13.70
C SER A 115 0.97 -8.49 -13.11
N ASP A 116 1.98 -9.15 -13.69
CA ASP A 116 3.38 -8.84 -13.43
C ASP A 116 3.81 -7.61 -14.24
N LEU A 117 4.34 -6.60 -13.56
CA LEU A 117 4.73 -5.31 -14.14
C LEU A 117 6.23 -5.10 -13.91
N PRO A 118 7.01 -4.82 -14.97
CA PRO A 118 8.48 -4.82 -14.89
C PRO A 118 9.05 -3.75 -13.93
N TYR A 119 8.27 -2.70 -13.66
CA TYR A 119 8.62 -1.63 -12.73
C TYR A 119 8.07 -1.83 -11.31
N LEU A 120 7.27 -2.87 -11.05
CA LEU A 120 6.78 -3.22 -9.71
C LEU A 120 7.38 -4.56 -9.28
N GLN A 121 8.64 -4.51 -8.91
CA GLN A 121 9.42 -5.67 -8.46
C GLN A 121 9.72 -5.57 -6.97
N ALA A 122 10.02 -6.71 -6.36
CA ALA A 122 10.43 -6.75 -4.96
C ALA A 122 11.79 -6.05 -4.77
N VAL A 123 11.83 -5.09 -3.85
CA VAL A 123 13.04 -4.38 -3.43
C VAL A 123 13.08 -4.28 -1.91
N SER A 124 14.28 -4.21 -1.33
CA SER A 124 14.43 -3.98 0.12
C SER A 124 13.81 -2.63 0.52
N SER A 125 13.21 -2.57 1.70
CA SER A 125 12.65 -1.33 2.24
C SER A 125 13.23 -1.08 3.64
N PRO A 126 13.93 0.04 3.87
CA PRO A 126 14.76 0.22 5.06
C PRO A 126 13.96 0.70 6.29
N GLU A 127 12.63 0.57 6.31
CA GLU A 127 11.83 1.22 7.35
C GLU A 127 12.10 0.67 8.77
N PRO A 128 12.36 1.52 9.77
CA PRO A 128 12.61 1.04 11.12
C PRO A 128 11.27 0.70 11.81
N ALA A 129 11.11 -0.57 12.19
CA ALA A 129 9.91 -1.11 12.83
C ALA A 129 9.42 -0.24 14.01
N ASP A 130 10.34 0.19 14.88
CA ASP A 130 10.04 0.97 16.09
C ASP A 130 9.51 2.38 15.79
N SER A 131 9.70 2.88 14.57
CA SER A 131 9.18 4.20 14.15
C SER A 131 7.75 4.15 13.62
N ILE A 132 7.18 2.95 13.46
CA ILE A 132 5.91 2.73 12.79
C ILE A 132 4.86 2.26 13.79
N PRO A 133 3.77 3.03 13.99
CA PRO A 133 2.66 2.61 14.83
C PRO A 133 2.05 1.29 14.33
N ASN A 134 1.95 0.31 15.23
CA ASN A 134 1.42 -1.02 14.93
C ASN A 134 2.14 -1.70 13.76
N TYR A 135 3.48 -1.56 13.70
CA TYR A 135 4.31 -2.31 12.75
C TYR A 135 4.10 -3.81 12.91
N TYR A 136 4.26 -4.29 14.15
CA TYR A 136 3.78 -5.58 14.60
C TYR A 136 2.41 -5.36 15.24
N SER A 137 1.42 -6.12 14.82
CA SER A 137 0.06 -6.00 15.31
C SER A 137 -0.54 -7.37 15.57
N ARG A 138 -1.51 -7.41 16.49
CA ARG A 138 -2.18 -8.63 16.91
C ARG A 138 -3.68 -8.43 16.80
N VAL A 139 -4.36 -9.36 16.13
CA VAL A 139 -5.82 -9.38 16.03
C VAL A 139 -6.32 -10.78 16.30
N GLU A 140 -7.45 -10.88 16.99
CA GLU A 140 -8.07 -12.15 17.32
C GLU A 140 -9.45 -12.23 16.67
N PHE A 141 -9.82 -13.44 16.27
CA PHE A 141 -11.17 -13.77 15.84
C PHE A 141 -11.68 -14.97 16.63
N THR A 142 -12.89 -14.87 17.14
CA THR A 142 -13.64 -16.05 17.58
C THR A 142 -13.97 -16.94 16.39
N ALA A 143 -14.30 -18.20 16.67
CA ALA A 143 -14.78 -19.15 15.67
C ALA A 143 -16.00 -18.62 14.89
N GLU A 144 -16.89 -17.87 15.54
CA GLU A 144 -18.08 -17.30 14.91
C GLU A 144 -17.73 -16.14 13.98
N GLU A 145 -16.94 -15.17 14.45
CA GLU A 145 -16.53 -14.01 13.65
C GLU A 145 -15.71 -14.41 12.42
N PHE A 146 -14.79 -15.37 12.58
CA PHE A 146 -14.00 -15.87 11.46
C PHE A 146 -14.89 -16.54 10.41
N ARG A 147 -15.82 -17.40 10.84
CA ARG A 147 -16.78 -18.06 9.94
C ARG A 147 -17.65 -17.07 9.20
N GLU A 148 -18.23 -16.11 9.91
CA GLU A 148 -19.09 -15.10 9.31
C GLU A 148 -18.35 -14.34 8.20
N LYS A 149 -17.13 -13.87 8.48
CA LYS A 149 -16.32 -13.12 7.52
C LYS A 149 -15.93 -13.95 6.30
N VAL A 150 -15.46 -15.19 6.50
CA VAL A 150 -15.00 -16.04 5.40
C VAL A 150 -16.18 -16.50 4.55
N LEU A 151 -17.24 -17.03 5.16
CA LEU A 151 -18.39 -17.59 4.42
C LEU A 151 -19.21 -16.53 3.68
N ALA A 152 -19.13 -15.25 4.08
CA ALA A 152 -19.71 -14.15 3.32
C ALA A 152 -19.12 -14.00 1.91
N SER A 153 -17.84 -14.35 1.73
CA SER A 153 -17.14 -14.27 0.44
C SER A 153 -16.88 -15.65 -0.20
N TYR A 154 -16.76 -16.70 0.62
CA TYR A 154 -16.40 -18.07 0.25
C TYR A 154 -17.35 -19.07 0.91
N PRO A 155 -18.62 -19.15 0.49
CA PRO A 155 -19.64 -20.01 1.11
C PRO A 155 -19.32 -21.52 0.98
N GLU A 156 -18.39 -21.90 0.11
CA GLU A 156 -17.94 -23.26 -0.11
C GLU A 156 -16.85 -23.74 0.88
N ALA A 157 -16.29 -22.85 1.70
CA ALA A 157 -15.29 -23.22 2.70
C ALA A 157 -15.90 -24.06 3.84
N ASP A 158 -15.27 -25.19 4.17
CA ASP A 158 -15.69 -26.04 5.30
C ASP A 158 -15.02 -25.60 6.61
N LEU A 159 -15.79 -24.88 7.42
CA LEU A 159 -15.40 -24.40 8.75
C LEU A 159 -16.24 -25.08 9.86
N SER A 160 -16.72 -26.30 9.62
CA SER A 160 -17.52 -27.06 10.58
C SER A 160 -16.67 -27.76 11.65
N GLY A 161 -15.40 -28.06 11.33
CA GLY A 161 -14.45 -28.74 12.21
C GLY A 161 -13.81 -27.85 13.27
N ASP A 162 -12.79 -28.37 13.94
CA ASP A 162 -12.02 -27.63 14.95
C ASP A 162 -11.29 -26.43 14.32
N ILE A 163 -11.32 -25.30 15.02
CA ILE A 163 -10.73 -24.03 14.57
C ILE A 163 -9.23 -24.14 14.28
N SER A 164 -8.50 -25.02 14.98
CA SER A 164 -7.08 -25.24 14.74
C SER A 164 -6.80 -25.85 13.37
N GLY A 165 -7.80 -26.47 12.73
CA GLY A 165 -7.69 -27.09 11.42
C GLY A 165 -8.17 -26.23 10.27
N TRP A 166 -8.69 -25.03 10.50
CA TRP A 166 -9.31 -24.23 9.44
C TRP A 166 -8.31 -23.61 8.47
N LEU A 167 -7.11 -23.23 8.95
CA LEU A 167 -6.05 -22.68 8.11
C LEU A 167 -4.92 -23.70 7.99
N GLN A 168 -4.56 -24.05 6.75
CA GLN A 168 -3.54 -25.05 6.47
C GLN A 168 -2.70 -24.65 5.25
N ASN A 169 -1.59 -25.36 5.06
CA ASN A 169 -0.80 -25.34 3.82
C ASN A 169 -0.37 -23.95 3.35
N ALA A 170 -0.05 -23.03 4.29
CA ALA A 170 0.43 -21.72 3.89
C ALA A 170 1.78 -21.81 3.18
N VAL A 171 1.87 -21.12 2.05
CA VAL A 171 3.11 -20.86 1.32
C VAL A 171 3.48 -19.41 1.56
N THR A 172 4.71 -19.17 1.99
CA THR A 172 5.23 -17.83 2.29
C THR A 172 6.40 -17.47 1.41
N ASP A 173 6.52 -16.18 1.10
CA ASP A 173 7.72 -15.62 0.48
C ASP A 173 8.89 -15.56 1.48
N THR A 174 10.07 -15.16 1.00
CA THR A 174 11.28 -15.05 1.82
C THR A 174 11.21 -14.00 2.93
N ALA A 175 10.22 -13.11 2.92
CA ALA A 175 9.97 -12.11 3.95
C ALA A 175 8.75 -12.43 4.82
N GLY A 176 8.19 -13.64 4.72
CA GLY A 176 7.06 -14.09 5.54
C GLY A 176 5.69 -13.58 5.08
N SER A 177 5.57 -13.04 3.87
CA SER A 177 4.26 -12.76 3.26
C SER A 177 3.60 -14.04 2.82
N VAL A 178 2.34 -14.26 3.21
CA VAL A 178 1.55 -15.40 2.76
C VAL A 178 1.16 -15.22 1.29
N GLU A 179 1.73 -16.04 0.42
CA GLU A 179 1.38 -16.09 -1.00
C GLU A 179 0.05 -16.82 -1.20
N SER A 180 -0.11 -17.98 -0.56
CA SER A 180 -1.34 -18.77 -0.54
C SER A 180 -1.57 -19.47 0.80
N VAL A 181 -2.83 -19.73 1.13
CA VAL A 181 -3.25 -20.49 2.32
C VAL A 181 -4.58 -21.18 2.02
N ASP A 182 -4.74 -22.40 2.54
CA ASP A 182 -6.01 -23.12 2.48
C ASP A 182 -6.87 -22.71 3.67
N VAL A 183 -8.09 -22.26 3.40
CA VAL A 183 -9.08 -21.89 4.41
C VAL A 183 -10.32 -22.76 4.25
N GLY A 184 -10.55 -23.67 5.19
CA GLY A 184 -11.66 -24.64 5.11
C GLY A 184 -11.62 -25.49 3.83
N GLY A 185 -10.43 -25.85 3.35
CA GLY A 185 -10.23 -26.60 2.11
C GLY A 185 -10.24 -25.78 0.83
N VAL A 186 -10.43 -24.46 0.91
CA VAL A 186 -10.38 -23.54 -0.24
C VAL A 186 -9.03 -22.83 -0.27
N SER A 187 -8.24 -23.06 -1.31
CA SER A 187 -6.98 -22.35 -1.54
C SER A 187 -7.25 -20.91 -1.97
N MET A 188 -6.66 -19.94 -1.27
CA MET A 188 -6.74 -18.52 -1.62
C MET A 188 -5.41 -17.79 -1.39
N LYS A 189 -5.25 -16.60 -2.00
CA LYS A 189 -4.08 -15.75 -1.75
C LYS A 189 -4.11 -15.18 -0.33
N GLY A 190 -2.94 -14.97 0.28
CA GLY A 190 -2.86 -14.27 1.57
C GLY A 190 -3.38 -12.83 1.50
N SER A 191 -3.25 -12.17 0.34
CA SER A 191 -3.84 -10.85 0.08
C SER A 191 -5.36 -10.86 0.09
N THR A 192 -5.98 -11.97 -0.30
CA THR A 192 -7.43 -12.17 -0.24
C THR A 192 -7.88 -12.37 1.19
N LEU A 193 -7.23 -13.26 1.94
CA LEU A 193 -7.56 -13.49 3.35
C LEU A 193 -7.37 -12.23 4.20
N ARG A 194 -6.31 -11.45 3.94
CA ARG A 194 -6.11 -10.12 4.52
C ARG A 194 -7.34 -9.24 4.34
N SER A 195 -7.87 -9.13 3.13
CA SER A 195 -9.04 -8.29 2.82
C SER A 195 -10.30 -8.79 3.52
N VAL A 196 -10.55 -10.10 3.51
CA VAL A 196 -11.70 -10.74 4.18
C VAL A 196 -11.70 -10.46 5.68
N LEU A 197 -10.53 -10.57 6.32
CA LEU A 197 -10.40 -10.42 7.76
C LEU A 197 -10.14 -8.97 8.21
N GLY A 198 -9.81 -8.07 7.28
CA GLY A 198 -9.40 -6.70 7.60
C GLY A 198 -8.01 -6.61 8.24
N LEU A 199 -7.11 -7.53 7.90
CA LEU A 199 -5.73 -7.51 8.40
C LEU A 199 -4.95 -6.33 7.79
N ARG A 200 -3.96 -5.83 8.53
CA ARG A 200 -3.09 -4.74 8.06
C ARG A 200 -2.30 -5.13 6.81
N SER A 201 -1.75 -6.34 6.75
CA SER A 201 -0.98 -6.84 5.61
C SER A 201 -1.24 -8.33 5.37
N ALA A 202 -0.69 -8.87 4.28
CA ALA A 202 -0.64 -10.31 4.00
C ALA A 202 0.59 -10.98 4.64
N CYS A 203 1.39 -10.25 5.40
CA CYS A 203 2.54 -10.76 6.14
C CYS A 203 2.09 -11.08 7.55
N PHE A 204 1.60 -12.31 7.74
CA PHE A 204 1.05 -12.73 9.01
C PHE A 204 1.39 -14.18 9.33
N GLU A 205 1.51 -14.43 10.62
CA GLU A 205 1.46 -15.76 11.21
C GLU A 205 0.16 -15.89 12.00
N TRP A 206 -0.26 -17.13 12.26
CA TRP A 206 -1.44 -17.37 13.08
C TRP A 206 -1.25 -18.54 14.04
N GLU A 207 -2.02 -18.51 15.12
CA GLU A 207 -2.16 -19.63 16.03
C GLU A 207 -3.64 -19.79 16.44
N ALA A 208 -4.03 -21.02 16.74
CA ALA A 208 -5.31 -21.30 17.38
C ALA A 208 -5.09 -21.46 18.89
N ALA A 209 -5.64 -20.55 19.67
CA ALA A 209 -5.50 -20.52 21.13
C ALA A 209 -6.82 -20.12 21.76
N ASP A 210 -7.20 -20.80 22.85
CA ASP A 210 -8.39 -20.49 23.66
C ASP A 210 -9.70 -20.34 22.84
N GLY A 211 -9.88 -21.18 21.81
CA GLY A 211 -11.06 -21.16 20.94
C GLY A 211 -11.10 -19.99 19.94
N LYS A 212 -9.97 -19.30 19.74
CA LYS A 212 -9.80 -18.17 18.82
C LYS A 212 -8.68 -18.44 17.83
N LEU A 213 -8.74 -17.77 16.68
CA LEU A 213 -7.59 -17.58 15.80
C LEU A 213 -6.95 -16.24 16.10
N VAL A 214 -5.67 -16.28 16.46
CA VAL A 214 -4.85 -15.11 16.74
C VAL A 214 -3.91 -14.92 15.56
N PHE A 215 -3.94 -13.74 14.95
CA PHE A 215 -3.04 -13.34 13.88
C PHE A 215 -2.00 -12.35 14.38
N PHE A 216 -0.74 -12.59 14.03
CA PHE A 216 0.38 -11.68 14.23
C PHE A 216 0.79 -11.12 12.88
N VAL A 217 0.51 -9.84 12.65
CA VAL A 217 0.62 -9.19 11.35
C VAL A 217 1.74 -8.16 11.37
N THR A 218 2.62 -8.21 10.37
CA THR A 218 3.75 -7.30 10.19
C THR A 218 3.56 -6.36 9.01
N GLY A 219 3.83 -5.08 9.20
CA GLY A 219 3.67 -4.05 8.17
C GLY A 219 2.21 -3.67 7.90
N TYR A 220 2.00 -2.78 6.93
CA TYR A 220 0.67 -2.26 6.63
C TYR A 220 0.51 -1.86 5.16
N GLY A 221 -0.49 -2.48 4.51
CA GLY A 221 -0.84 -2.24 3.12
C GLY A 221 -0.58 -3.45 2.22
N HIS A 222 -0.70 -3.24 0.92
CA HIS A 222 -0.59 -4.32 -0.07
C HIS A 222 0.86 -4.72 -0.38
N GLY A 223 1.85 -3.91 0.00
CA GLY A 223 3.27 -4.26 -0.10
C GLY A 223 3.90 -4.08 -1.48
N VAL A 224 3.22 -3.49 -2.45
CA VAL A 224 3.71 -3.29 -3.84
C VAL A 224 4.10 -1.83 -4.05
N GLY A 225 5.13 -1.57 -4.85
CA GLY A 225 5.60 -0.22 -5.15
C GLY A 225 6.23 0.47 -3.94
N MET A 226 6.00 1.77 -3.78
CA MET A 226 6.68 2.57 -2.77
C MET A 226 6.12 2.34 -1.35
N SER A 227 7.01 2.02 -0.40
CA SER A 227 6.70 2.10 1.04
C SER A 227 6.85 3.54 1.53
N GLN A 228 5.83 4.08 2.18
CA GLN A 228 5.83 5.46 2.67
C GLN A 228 6.84 5.65 3.82
N TYR A 229 6.86 4.73 4.78
CA TYR A 229 7.85 4.79 5.86
C TYR A 229 9.26 4.47 5.38
N GLY A 230 9.40 3.61 4.38
CA GLY A 230 10.70 3.33 3.78
C GLY A 230 11.24 4.53 2.98
N ALA A 231 10.40 5.22 2.22
CA ALA A 231 10.71 6.49 1.58
C ALA A 231 11.14 7.55 2.61
N ASN A 232 10.44 7.63 3.75
CA ASN A 232 10.81 8.54 4.84
C ASN A 232 12.17 8.20 5.45
N GLN A 233 12.48 6.92 5.63
CA GLN A 233 13.79 6.50 6.13
C GLN A 233 14.90 6.81 5.13
N MET A 234 14.71 6.52 3.85
CA MET A 234 15.67 6.87 2.80
C MET A 234 15.93 8.40 2.76
N ALA A 235 14.87 9.20 2.91
CA ALA A 235 15.00 10.66 2.97
C ALA A 235 15.82 11.12 4.20
N LYS A 236 15.62 10.50 5.38
CA LYS A 236 16.44 10.76 6.58
C LYS A 236 17.91 10.40 6.37
N GLU A 237 18.18 9.42 5.52
CA GLU A 237 19.53 8.99 5.13
C GLU A 237 20.12 9.85 4.00
N GLY A 238 19.39 10.86 3.53
CA GLY A 238 19.85 11.85 2.56
C GLY A 238 19.50 11.55 1.11
N ALA A 239 18.66 10.54 0.84
CA ALA A 239 18.16 10.29 -0.51
C ALA A 239 17.18 11.39 -0.94
N ASP A 240 17.33 11.88 -2.17
CA ASP A 240 16.35 12.77 -2.79
C ASP A 240 15.13 11.98 -3.31
N TYR A 241 14.05 12.67 -3.65
CA TYR A 241 12.83 12.03 -4.13
C TYR A 241 13.03 11.20 -5.40
N ARG A 242 13.96 11.59 -6.28
CA ARG A 242 14.25 10.82 -7.51
C ARG A 242 14.92 9.48 -7.18
N THR A 243 15.86 9.48 -6.24
CA THR A 243 16.52 8.28 -5.73
C THR A 243 15.51 7.36 -5.03
N ILE A 244 14.62 7.92 -4.21
CA ILE A 244 13.55 7.17 -3.55
C ILE A 244 12.64 6.48 -4.59
N LEU A 245 12.16 7.24 -5.58
CA LEU A 245 11.24 6.72 -6.59
C LEU A 245 11.91 5.65 -7.47
N THR A 246 13.14 5.88 -7.92
CA THR A 246 13.87 4.92 -8.77
C THR A 246 14.33 3.67 -8.01
N HIS A 247 14.41 3.72 -6.68
CA HIS A 247 14.58 2.54 -5.83
C HIS A 247 13.32 1.67 -5.79
N TYR A 248 12.15 2.28 -5.56
CA TYR A 248 10.89 1.54 -5.41
C TYR A 248 10.23 1.12 -6.73
N TYR A 249 10.51 1.83 -7.81
CA TYR A 249 9.96 1.55 -9.13
C TYR A 249 11.11 1.23 -10.10
N THR A 250 11.27 -0.04 -10.42
CA THR A 250 12.45 -0.54 -11.15
C THR A 250 12.49 -0.05 -12.59
N GLY A 251 13.63 0.48 -13.01
CA GLY A 251 13.88 0.84 -14.42
C GLY A 251 13.07 2.03 -14.94
N VAL A 252 12.53 2.85 -14.04
CA VAL A 252 11.77 4.06 -14.40
C VAL A 252 12.66 5.28 -14.58
N THR A 253 12.12 6.30 -15.25
CA THR A 253 12.62 7.67 -15.20
C THR A 253 11.67 8.55 -14.38
N VAL A 254 12.21 9.60 -13.77
CA VAL A 254 11.41 10.64 -13.12
C VAL A 254 11.61 11.91 -13.92
N GLU A 255 10.57 12.36 -14.61
CA GLU A 255 10.62 13.53 -15.50
C GLU A 255 9.21 14.07 -15.79
N PRO A 256 9.08 15.29 -16.34
CA PRO A 256 7.78 15.82 -16.76
C PRO A 256 7.13 14.98 -17.87
N TYR A 257 5.85 14.66 -17.71
CA TYR A 257 5.10 13.96 -18.75
C TYR A 257 4.68 14.91 -19.88
N THR A 258 5.17 14.65 -21.10
CA THR A 258 4.74 15.37 -22.30
C THR A 258 3.96 14.45 -23.23
N THR A 259 2.76 14.85 -23.65
CA THR A 259 1.89 14.08 -24.56
C THR A 259 2.38 14.02 -26.01
N ALA A 260 3.52 14.63 -26.34
CA ALA A 260 4.06 14.75 -27.68
C ALA A 260 4.52 13.42 -28.33
N ALA A 261 4.43 12.29 -27.63
CA ALA A 261 4.85 10.97 -28.11
C ALA A 261 3.71 10.08 -28.65
N MET A 262 2.50 10.64 -28.87
CA MET A 262 1.41 9.95 -29.59
C MET A 262 1.12 10.61 -30.95
N GLY A 263 2.18 10.86 -31.73
CA GLY A 263 2.12 11.29 -33.12
C GLY A 263 2.52 10.19 -34.08
#